data_AF-A0A3N7CKI9-F1
#
_entry.id   AF-A0A3N7CKI9-F1
#
_cell.length_a   1.000
_cell.length_b   1.000
_cell.length_c   1.000
_cell.angle_alpha   90.00
_cell.angle_beta   90.00
_cell.angle_gamma   90.00
#
_symmetry.space_group_name_H-M   'P 1'
#
loop_
_entity.id
_entity.type
_entity.pdbx_description
1 polymer ?
#
loop_
_entity_poly.entity_id
_entity_poly.type
_entity_poly.pdbx_seq_one_letter_code
_entity_poly.pdbx_strand_id
1 'polypeptide(L)'
;MGFLKDVPLLPHVFDSLLKFRVFLRNPVLLDWLDEIEAEVLQWEGTVVGLHQYGGIQFDHKGKEIGHLHSNGLLDVLYTREMKLLLLKEGRIQPHHVFEKSGWISFYILTKEDKNYAKELLKIAYDQVQKKFATRKPYTAQSVSP
;
A
#
# COMPACT_ATOMS: atom_id res chain seq x y z
N MET A 1 20.75 4.10 -1.01
CA MET A 1 19.78 3.17 -0.43
C MET A 1 20.51 2.40 0.66
N GLY A 2 20.12 2.60 1.92
CA GLY A 2 20.99 2.42 3.08
C GLY A 2 20.91 1.06 3.77
N PHE A 3 21.90 0.84 4.63
CA PHE A 3 22.23 -0.29 5.53
C PHE A 3 21.08 -1.11 6.14
N LEU A 4 19.86 -0.58 6.20
CA LEU A 4 18.67 -1.26 6.75
C LEU A 4 18.24 -2.51 5.97
N LYS A 5 18.60 -2.62 4.69
CA LYS A 5 18.24 -3.77 3.84
C LYS A 5 19.16 -4.98 4.05
N ASP A 6 20.37 -4.72 4.52
CA ASP A 6 21.45 -5.70 4.58
C ASP A 6 21.41 -6.52 5.87
N VAL A 7 20.57 -6.11 6.83
CA VAL A 7 20.34 -6.81 8.09
C VAL A 7 18.90 -7.34 8.08
N PRO A 8 18.70 -8.66 7.93
CA PRO A 8 17.39 -9.28 8.00
C PRO A 8 16.63 -8.87 9.27
N LEU A 9 15.31 -8.72 9.16
CA LEU A 9 14.38 -8.36 10.24
C LEU A 9 14.51 -6.95 10.85
N LEU A 10 15.62 -6.23 10.65
CA LEU A 10 15.81 -4.90 11.21
C LEU A 10 14.68 -3.90 10.86
N PRO A 11 14.15 -3.86 9.62
CA PRO A 11 13.01 -2.98 9.30
C PRO A 11 11.74 -3.32 10.09
N HIS A 12 11.52 -4.60 10.41
CA HIS A 12 10.35 -5.06 11.17
C HIS A 12 10.48 -4.70 12.65
N VAL A 13 11.68 -4.81 13.21
CA VAL A 13 11.98 -4.32 14.57
C VAL A 13 11.76 -2.81 14.64
N PHE A 14 12.24 -2.07 13.64
CA PHE A 14 12.02 -0.63 13.57
C PHE A 14 10.53 -0.27 13.50
N ASP A 15 9.76 -0.92 12.62
CA ASP A 15 8.31 -0.69 12.55
C ASP A 15 7.60 -1.09 13.85
N SER A 16 8.05 -2.14 14.53
CA SER A 16 7.54 -2.54 15.85
C SER A 16 7.80 -1.46 16.92
N LEU A 17 8.97 -0.81 16.87
CA LEU A 17 9.28 0.34 17.74
C LEU A 17 8.41 1.55 17.40
N LEU A 18 8.10 1.78 16.12
CA LEU A 18 7.12 2.80 15.71
C LEU A 18 5.74 2.47 16.29
N LYS A 19 5.28 1.22 16.18
CA LYS A 19 4.01 0.75 16.74
C LYS A 19 3.92 0.99 18.23
N PHE A 20 4.96 0.60 18.98
CA PHE A 20 5.02 0.83 20.42
C PHE A 20 4.99 2.32 20.77
N ARG A 21 5.73 3.15 20.03
CA ARG A 21 5.70 4.62 20.23
C ARG A 21 4.31 5.21 19.93
N VAL A 22 3.64 4.76 18.88
CA VAL A 22 2.28 5.21 18.52
C VAL A 22 1.29 4.75 19.58
N PHE A 23 1.35 3.51 20.03
CA PHE A 23 0.50 3.00 21.13
C PHE A 23 0.56 3.91 22.37
N LEU A 24 1.75 4.37 22.75
CA LEU A 24 1.93 5.25 23.91
C LEU A 24 1.45 6.70 23.68
N ARG A 25 1.36 7.18 22.44
CA ARG A 25 1.14 8.61 22.13
C ARG A 25 -0.20 8.89 21.46
N ASN A 26 -0.65 8.01 20.59
CA ASN A 26 -1.87 8.13 19.80
C ASN A 26 -2.38 6.73 19.43
N PRO A 27 -2.93 5.96 20.38
CA PRO A 27 -3.41 4.60 20.12
C PRO A 27 -4.57 4.57 19.10
N VAL A 28 -5.35 5.66 19.00
CA VAL A 28 -6.44 5.80 18.02
C VAL A 28 -5.95 5.64 16.57
N LEU A 29 -4.71 6.01 16.29
CA LEU A 29 -4.12 5.76 14.97
C LEU A 29 -4.07 4.26 14.68
N LEU A 30 -3.72 3.41 15.65
CA LEU A 30 -3.65 1.96 15.46
C LEU A 30 -5.02 1.38 15.13
N ASP A 31 -6.08 1.84 15.81
CA ASP A 31 -7.46 1.45 15.48
C ASP A 31 -7.79 1.77 14.02
N TRP A 32 -7.35 2.94 13.53
CA TRP A 32 -7.55 3.32 12.13
C TRP A 32 -6.76 2.44 11.16
N LEU A 33 -5.53 2.03 11.50
CA LEU A 33 -4.75 1.11 10.66
C LEU A 33 -5.43 -0.26 10.59
N ASP A 34 -5.91 -0.79 11.72
CA ASP A 34 -6.64 -2.05 11.79
C ASP A 34 -7.95 -1.99 10.98
N GLU A 35 -8.68 -0.87 11.04
CA GLU A 35 -9.88 -0.64 10.23
C GLU A 35 -9.60 -0.55 8.71
N ILE A 36 -8.43 -0.05 8.32
CA ILE A 36 -8.01 -0.03 6.90
C ILE A 36 -7.65 -1.44 6.46
N GLU A 37 -6.87 -2.18 7.26
CA GLU A 37 -6.51 -3.57 6.96
C GLU A 37 -7.76 -4.45 6.80
N ALA A 38 -8.69 -4.36 7.76
CA ALA A 38 -9.93 -5.11 7.74
C ALA A 38 -10.81 -4.80 6.52
N GLU A 39 -10.83 -3.55 6.05
CA GLU A 39 -11.52 -3.15 4.82
C GLU A 39 -10.89 -3.83 3.59
N VAL A 40 -9.57 -3.71 3.44
CA VAL A 40 -8.86 -4.20 2.25
C VAL A 40 -8.95 -5.72 2.14
N LEU A 41 -8.93 -6.44 3.27
CA LEU A 41 -9.10 -7.88 3.33
C LEU A 41 -10.49 -8.36 2.85
N GLN A 42 -11.49 -7.49 2.78
CA GLN A 42 -12.81 -7.83 2.24
C GLN A 42 -12.87 -7.75 0.71
N TRP A 43 -11.87 -7.14 0.07
CA TRP A 43 -11.86 -7.01 -1.39
C TRP A 43 -11.45 -8.32 -2.05
N GLU A 44 -12.12 -8.66 -3.16
CA GLU A 44 -11.90 -9.95 -3.81
C GLU A 44 -10.45 -10.12 -4.31
N GLY A 45 -9.79 -11.19 -3.88
CA GLY A 45 -8.43 -11.51 -4.32
C GLY A 45 -7.36 -10.56 -3.79
N THR A 46 -7.62 -9.89 -2.66
CA THR A 46 -6.58 -9.23 -1.87
C THR A 46 -5.95 -10.19 -0.86
N VAL A 47 -4.69 -9.94 -0.53
CA VAL A 47 -3.94 -10.65 0.50
C VAL A 47 -3.13 -9.63 1.29
N VAL A 48 -2.96 -9.86 2.59
CA VAL A 48 -2.09 -9.05 3.46
C VAL A 48 -0.87 -9.85 3.87
N GLY A 49 0.29 -9.20 3.88
CA GLY A 49 1.57 -9.78 4.32
C GLY A 49 2.46 -8.76 5.02
N LEU A 50 3.65 -9.18 5.44
CA LEU A 50 4.67 -8.27 5.95
C LEU A 50 5.42 -7.62 4.78
N HIS A 51 5.56 -6.31 4.82
CA HIS A 51 6.34 -5.59 3.82
C HIS A 51 7.85 -5.69 4.15
N GLN A 52 8.69 -5.82 3.12
CA GLN A 52 10.14 -6.04 3.28
C GLN A 52 10.86 -4.93 4.08
N TYR A 53 10.27 -3.73 4.14
CA TYR A 53 10.78 -2.58 4.88
C TYR A 53 10.00 -2.29 6.18
N GLY A 54 9.28 -3.29 6.71
CA GLY A 54 8.39 -3.14 7.86
C GLY A 54 7.00 -2.63 7.44
N GLY A 55 6.04 -2.74 8.35
CA GLY A 55 4.62 -2.46 8.07
C GLY A 55 3.90 -3.64 7.42
N ILE A 56 2.62 -3.41 7.09
CA ILE A 56 1.77 -4.38 6.38
C ILE A 56 1.74 -4.05 4.88
N GLN A 57 1.78 -5.08 4.04
CA GLN A 57 1.70 -4.99 2.58
C GLN A 57 0.32 -5.48 2.14
N PHE A 58 -0.30 -4.74 1.21
CA PHE A 58 -1.52 -5.12 0.52
C PHE A 58 -1.19 -5.57 -0.90
N ASP A 59 -1.52 -6.82 -1.21
CA ASP A 59 -1.37 -7.40 -2.53
C ASP A 59 -2.74 -7.65 -3.16
N HIS A 60 -2.86 -7.41 -4.47
CA HIS A 60 -3.99 -7.83 -5.28
C HIS A 60 -3.51 -8.55 -6.54
N LYS A 61 -3.97 -9.78 -6.74
CA LYS A 61 -3.58 -10.65 -7.88
C LYS A 61 -2.05 -10.76 -8.05
N GLY A 62 -1.35 -10.97 -6.94
CA GLY A 62 0.10 -11.15 -6.89
C GLY A 62 0.91 -9.88 -7.16
N LYS A 63 0.30 -8.71 -6.96
CA LYS A 63 0.98 -7.41 -7.09
C LYS A 63 0.68 -6.54 -5.89
N GLU A 64 1.74 -5.95 -5.35
CA GLU A 64 1.63 -4.91 -4.33
C GLU A 64 0.85 -3.72 -4.88
N ILE A 65 -0.22 -3.35 -4.17
CA ILE A 65 -1.00 -2.14 -4.43
C ILE A 65 -0.66 -1.03 -3.43
N GLY A 66 -0.18 -1.38 -2.24
CA GLY A 66 0.35 -0.43 -1.26
C GLY A 66 0.84 -1.12 0.01
N HIS A 67 1.47 -0.36 0.90
CA HIS A 67 1.86 -0.80 2.23
C HIS A 67 1.68 0.31 3.27
N LEU A 68 1.46 -0.09 4.51
CA LEU A 68 1.13 0.79 5.62
C LEU A 68 2.08 0.56 6.79
N HIS A 69 2.81 1.59 7.17
CA HIS A 69 3.71 1.59 8.32
C HIS A 69 2.99 1.95 9.62
N SER A 70 3.52 1.47 10.75
CA SER A 70 2.90 1.64 12.06
C SER A 70 2.80 3.10 12.53
N ASN A 71 3.50 4.03 11.87
CA ASN A 71 3.40 5.47 12.11
C ASN A 71 2.32 6.18 11.27
N GLY A 72 1.49 5.44 10.53
CA GLY A 72 0.43 5.98 9.68
C GLY A 72 0.90 6.48 8.31
N LEU A 73 2.14 6.14 7.91
CA LEU A 73 2.61 6.36 6.54
C LEU A 73 2.07 5.25 5.63
N LEU A 74 1.19 5.64 4.72
CA LEU A 74 0.67 4.80 3.65
C LEU A 74 1.42 5.12 2.36
N ASP A 75 2.00 4.10 1.74
CA ASP A 75 2.56 4.17 0.40
C ASP A 75 1.70 3.37 -0.58
N VAL A 76 1.37 3.94 -1.73
CA VAL A 76 0.45 3.34 -2.71
C VAL A 76 1.01 3.44 -4.13
N LEU A 77 0.85 2.36 -4.91
CA LEU A 77 1.37 2.27 -6.27
C LEU A 77 0.29 2.52 -7.34
N TYR A 78 0.49 3.56 -8.14
CA TYR A 78 -0.37 3.91 -9.27
C TYR A 78 0.34 3.84 -10.63
N THR A 79 -0.38 4.05 -11.73
CA THR A 79 0.28 4.55 -12.94
C THR A 79 0.79 5.97 -12.72
N ARG A 80 1.77 6.40 -13.54
CA ARG A 80 2.33 7.75 -13.43
C ARG A 80 1.28 8.81 -13.72
N GLU A 81 0.37 8.55 -14.64
CA GLU A 81 -0.74 9.44 -15.01
C GLU A 81 -1.70 9.61 -13.83
N MET A 82 -2.09 8.51 -13.17
CA MET A 82 -2.97 8.56 -12.00
C MET A 82 -2.32 9.30 -10.82
N LYS A 83 -1.04 9.03 -10.55
CA LYS A 83 -0.26 9.80 -9.56
C LYS A 83 -0.31 11.31 -9.84
N LEU A 84 -0.12 11.73 -11.09
CA LEU A 84 -0.16 13.15 -11.46
C LEU A 84 -1.54 13.77 -11.26
N LEU A 85 -2.62 13.00 -11.37
CA LEU A 85 -3.97 13.48 -11.07
C LEU A 85 -4.17 13.66 -9.57
N LEU A 86 -3.83 12.65 -8.77
CA LEU A 86 -3.97 12.69 -7.31
C LEU A 86 -3.11 13.79 -6.67
N LEU A 87 -1.91 14.06 -7.20
CA LEU A 87 -1.06 15.15 -6.71
C LEU A 87 -1.72 16.53 -6.85
N LYS A 88 -2.65 16.73 -7.79
CA LYS A 88 -3.35 18.01 -7.97
C LYS A 88 -4.32 18.32 -6.83
N GLU A 89 -4.78 17.30 -6.11
CA GLU A 89 -5.65 17.47 -4.94
C GLU A 89 -4.87 18.04 -3.74
N GLY A 90 -3.53 18.01 -3.77
CA GLY A 90 -2.67 18.60 -2.74
C GLY A 90 -2.64 17.85 -1.41
N ARG A 91 -3.25 16.65 -1.34
CA ARG A 91 -3.34 15.84 -0.11
C ARG A 91 -2.26 14.78 0.04
N ILE A 92 -1.58 14.43 -1.05
CA ILE A 92 -0.56 13.37 -1.10
C ILE A 92 0.82 13.93 -1.46
N GLN A 93 1.87 13.17 -1.17
CA GLN A 93 3.25 13.52 -1.49
C GLN A 93 3.84 12.52 -2.49
N PRO A 94 4.78 12.93 -3.36
CA PRO A 94 5.61 11.99 -4.10
C PRO A 94 6.40 11.09 -3.13
N HIS A 95 6.54 9.80 -3.46
CA HIS A 95 7.35 8.90 -2.65
C HIS A 95 8.83 9.32 -2.67
N HIS A 96 9.37 9.69 -1.52
CA HIS A 96 10.70 10.32 -1.36
C HIS A 96 11.87 9.53 -1.98
N VAL A 97 11.83 8.20 -1.97
CA VAL A 97 12.89 7.35 -2.60
C VAL A 97 12.65 7.13 -4.10
N PHE A 98 11.40 7.11 -4.54
CA PHE A 98 10.99 6.65 -5.86
C PHE A 98 10.18 7.74 -6.57
N GLU A 99 10.68 8.97 -6.53
CA GLU A 99 9.92 10.17 -6.95
C GLU A 99 9.39 10.07 -8.39
N LYS A 100 10.18 9.46 -9.30
CA LYS A 100 9.85 9.30 -10.73
C LYS A 100 8.94 8.09 -11.03
N SER A 101 8.64 7.27 -10.03
CA SER A 101 7.73 6.13 -10.15
C SER A 101 6.26 6.53 -9.94
N GLY A 102 5.35 5.55 -10.01
CA GLY A 102 3.94 5.71 -9.64
C GLY A 102 3.66 5.72 -8.15
N TRP A 103 4.67 5.50 -7.30
CA TRP A 103 4.52 5.52 -5.84
C TRP A 103 4.23 6.93 -5.32
N ILE A 104 3.27 6.99 -4.40
CA ILE A 104 2.94 8.16 -3.57
C ILE A 104 3.06 7.79 -2.09
N SER A 105 3.17 8.80 -1.26
CA SER A 105 3.16 8.70 0.20
C SER A 105 2.03 9.57 0.76
N PHE A 106 1.30 9.04 1.73
CA PHE A 106 0.19 9.71 2.41
C PHE A 106 0.26 9.44 3.92
N TYR A 107 0.15 10.49 4.75
CA TYR A 107 0.14 10.36 6.20
C TYR A 107 -1.28 10.43 6.73
N ILE A 108 -1.66 9.45 7.54
CA ILE A 108 -2.95 9.40 8.23
C ILE A 108 -2.82 10.18 9.55
N LEU A 109 -3.37 11.39 9.59
CA LEU A 109 -3.28 12.27 10.76
C LEU A 109 -4.63 12.48 11.45
N THR A 110 -5.71 12.35 10.69
CA THR A 110 -7.08 12.57 11.13
C THR A 110 -7.99 11.38 10.82
N LYS A 111 -9.20 11.38 11.39
CA LYS A 111 -10.21 10.35 11.10
C LYS A 111 -10.63 10.40 9.63
N GLU A 112 -10.69 11.59 9.04
CA GLU A 112 -11.00 11.82 7.64
C GLU A 112 -9.91 11.24 6.73
N ASP A 113 -8.65 11.30 7.15
CA ASP A 113 -7.53 10.71 6.43
C ASP A 113 -7.60 9.18 6.40
N LYS A 114 -8.13 8.52 7.45
CA LYS A 114 -8.38 7.07 7.40
C LYS A 114 -9.31 6.73 6.24
N ASN A 115 -10.40 7.47 6.06
CA ASN A 115 -11.34 7.22 4.98
C ASN A 115 -10.69 7.47 3.61
N TYR A 116 -9.91 8.55 3.49
CA TYR A 116 -9.17 8.83 2.26
C TYR A 116 -8.09 7.78 1.96
N ALA A 117 -7.44 7.21 2.98
CA ALA A 117 -6.51 6.08 2.82
C ALA A 117 -7.21 4.85 2.22
N LYS A 118 -8.43 4.53 2.66
CA LYS A 118 -9.25 3.46 2.05
C LYS A 118 -9.57 3.77 0.58
N GLU A 119 -9.93 5.00 0.27
CA GLU A 119 -10.19 5.45 -1.11
C GLU A 119 -8.94 5.32 -2.00
N LEU A 120 -7.77 5.76 -1.52
CA LEU A 120 -6.50 5.63 -2.23
C LEU A 120 -6.19 4.17 -2.56
N LEU A 121 -6.31 3.27 -1.59
CA LEU A 121 -6.10 1.83 -1.79
C LEU A 121 -7.14 1.25 -2.77
N LYS A 122 -8.39 1.71 -2.72
CA LYS A 122 -9.46 1.27 -3.62
C LYS A 122 -9.18 1.66 -5.07
N ILE A 123 -8.67 2.86 -5.31
CA ILE A 123 -8.24 3.30 -6.66
C ILE A 123 -7.13 2.38 -7.19
N ALA A 124 -6.15 2.02 -6.36
CA ALA A 124 -5.06 1.13 -6.76
C ALA A 124 -5.56 -0.30 -7.05
N TYR A 125 -6.45 -0.82 -6.21
CA TYR A 125 -7.15 -2.08 -6.43
C TYR A 125 -7.90 -2.08 -7.78
N ASP A 126 -8.72 -1.06 -8.04
CA ASP A 126 -9.54 -0.98 -9.27
C ASP A 126 -8.67 -0.86 -10.53
N GLN A 127 -7.53 -0.17 -10.43
CA GLN A 127 -6.55 -0.09 -11.52
C GLN A 127 -6.00 -1.48 -11.89
N VAL A 128 -5.62 -2.27 -10.88
CA VAL A 128 -5.14 -3.64 -11.09
C VAL A 128 -6.27 -4.52 -11.62
N GLN A 129 -7.47 -4.41 -11.05
CA GLN A 129 -8.65 -5.15 -11.51
C GLN A 129 -8.96 -4.90 -13.00
N LYS A 130 -8.98 -3.64 -13.44
CA LYS A 130 -9.17 -3.26 -14.85
C LYS A 130 -8.09 -3.83 -15.76
N LYS A 131 -6.83 -3.81 -15.31
CA LYS A 131 -5.70 -4.38 -16.05
C LYS A 131 -5.80 -5.89 -16.19
N PHE A 132 -6.35 -6.60 -15.20
CA PHE A 132 -6.58 -8.03 -15.29
C PHE A 132 -7.79 -8.38 -16.17
N ALA A 133 -8.88 -7.63 -16.10
CA ALA A 133 -10.06 -7.85 -16.94
C ALA A 133 -9.77 -7.67 -18.45
N THR A 134 -8.83 -6.79 -18.78
CA THR A 134 -8.42 -6.50 -20.17
C THR A 134 -7.36 -7.46 -20.73
N ARG A 135 -6.76 -8.31 -19.89
CA ARG A 135 -5.85 -9.37 -20.35
C ARG A 135 -6.68 -10.50 -20.95
N LYS A 136 -6.55 -10.77 -22.26
CA LYS A 136 -7.10 -11.99 -22.87
C LYS A 136 -6.58 -13.21 -22.09
N PRO A 137 -7.42 -14.20 -21.75
CA PRO A 137 -6.92 -15.46 -21.22
C PRO A 137 -5.96 -16.05 -22.24
N TYR A 138 -4.80 -16.51 -21.78
CA TYR A 138 -3.88 -17.28 -22.61
C TYR A 138 -4.60 -18.57 -23.01
N THR A 139 -5.15 -18.62 -24.23
CA THR A 139 -5.54 -19.87 -24.85
C THR A 139 -4.26 -20.61 -25.19
N ALA A 140 -3.91 -21.61 -24.37
CA ALA A 140 -2.98 -22.63 -24.79
C ALA A 140 -3.52 -23.22 -26.09
N GLN A 141 -2.87 -22.91 -27.21
CA GLN A 141 -3.15 -23.56 -28.47
C GLN A 141 -2.93 -25.05 -28.25
N SER A 142 -3.98 -25.84 -28.49
CA SER A 142 -3.94 -27.29 -28.53
C SER A 142 -2.88 -27.72 -29.54
N VAL A 143 -1.70 -28.08 -29.05
CA VAL A 143 -0.76 -28.91 -29.79
C VAL A 143 -1.31 -30.33 -29.69
N SER A 144 -2.17 -30.70 -30.63
CA SER A 144 -2.41 -32.11 -30.94
C SER A 144 -1.44 -32.52 -32.04
N PRO A 145 -0.78 -33.68 -31.91
CA PRO A 145 0.21 -34.21 -32.86
C PRO A 145 -0.39 -34.59 -34.21
#